data_AF-A0A7V1PST5-F1
#
_entry.id   AF-A0A7V1PST5-F1
#
_cell.length_a   1.000
_cell.length_b   1.000
_cell.length_c   1.000
_cell.angle_alpha   90.00
_cell.angle_beta   90.00
_cell.angle_gamma   90.00
#
_symmetry.space_group_name_H-M   'P 1'
#
loop_
_entity.id
_entity.type
_entity.pdbx_description
1 polymer ?
#
loop_
_entity_poly.entity_id
_entity_poly.type
_entity_poly.pdbx_seq_one_letter_code
_entity_poly.pdbx_strand_id
1 'polypeptide(L)'
;DRGYIIGGLYYLNKNETTVHMEKIVVSSRYRRKGVSEGLMNELFNRLKSEGYKSVTTGFFHPEYFYRFGFKIERKYSGLVKEF
;
A
#
# COMPACT_ATOMS: atom_id res chain seq x y z
N ASP A 1 15.45 -24.00 -9.34
CA ASP A 1 14.88 -23.62 -8.04
C ASP A 1 13.44 -23.16 -8.17
N ARG A 2 12.56 -23.63 -7.27
CA ARG A 2 11.22 -23.07 -7.11
C ARG A 2 11.33 -21.95 -6.08
N GLY A 3 11.13 -20.70 -6.51
CA GLY A 3 11.16 -19.55 -5.59
C GLY A 3 10.12 -19.68 -4.47
N TYR A 4 10.34 -18.96 -3.36
CA TYR A 4 9.41 -18.91 -2.22
C TYR A 4 8.78 -17.52 -2.11
N ILE A 5 7.51 -17.46 -1.71
CA ILE A 5 6.81 -16.20 -1.41
C ILE A 5 7.25 -15.71 -0.03
N ILE A 6 7.83 -14.51 0.03
CA ILE A 6 8.34 -13.91 1.28
C ILE A 6 7.47 -12.75 1.81
N GLY A 7 6.46 -12.36 1.05
CA GLY A 7 5.54 -11.28 1.39
C GLY A 7 4.54 -11.01 0.27
N GLY A 8 3.63 -10.09 0.51
CA GLY A 8 2.62 -9.66 -0.45
C GLY A 8 1.75 -8.55 0.10
N LEU A 9 0.95 -7.96 -0.78
CA LEU A 9 -0.08 -6.99 -0.42
C LEU A 9 -1.40 -7.34 -1.10
N TYR A 10 -2.48 -6.84 -0.54
CA TYR A 10 -3.84 -7.02 -1.05
C TYR A 10 -4.55 -5.68 -1.11
N TYR A 11 -5.23 -5.43 -2.22
CA TYR A 11 -5.99 -4.21 -2.48
C TYR A 11 -7.24 -4.50 -3.30
N LEU A 12 -8.18 -3.58 -3.23
CA LEU A 12 -9.47 -3.61 -3.91
C LEU A 12 -9.69 -2.30 -4.68
N ASN A 13 -10.26 -2.40 -5.87
CA ASN A 13 -10.71 -1.22 -6.61
C ASN A 13 -11.95 -0.65 -5.92
N LYS A 14 -11.83 0.53 -5.32
CA LYS A 14 -12.94 1.17 -4.61
C LYS A 14 -13.86 1.93 -5.58
N ASN A 15 -13.26 2.56 -6.58
CA ASN A 15 -13.92 3.20 -7.72
C ASN A 15 -12.90 3.41 -8.85
N GLU A 16 -13.32 4.03 -9.94
CA GLU A 16 -12.51 4.28 -11.14
C GLU A 16 -11.22 5.08 -10.87
N THR A 17 -11.16 5.86 -9.79
CA THR A 17 -10.00 6.72 -9.49
C THR A 17 -9.29 6.37 -8.19
N THR A 18 -9.79 5.37 -7.45
CA THR A 18 -9.34 5.10 -6.08
C THR A 18 -9.22 3.62 -5.81
N VAL A 19 -8.09 3.23 -5.23
CA VAL A 19 -7.86 1.89 -4.68
C VAL A 19 -7.91 1.93 -3.16
N HIS A 20 -8.43 0.87 -2.54
CA HIS A 20 -8.30 0.62 -1.12
C HIS A 20 -7.31 -0.52 -0.87
N MET A 21 -6.19 -0.22 -0.21
CA MET A 21 -5.22 -1.21 0.22
C MET A 21 -5.62 -1.73 1.61
N GLU A 22 -5.79 -3.04 1.69
CA GLU A 22 -6.29 -3.73 2.88
C GLU A 22 -5.15 -4.25 3.76
N LYS A 23 -4.20 -4.97 3.15
CA LYS A 23 -3.14 -5.66 3.90
C LYS A 23 -1.81 -5.62 3.17
N ILE A 24 -0.73 -5.55 3.95
CA ILE A 24 0.63 -5.83 3.51
C ILE A 24 1.30 -6.72 4.55
N VAL A 25 1.93 -7.80 4.11
CA VAL A 25 2.55 -8.80 4.99
C VAL A 25 3.94 -9.14 4.45
N VAL A 26 4.91 -9.20 5.36
CA VAL A 26 6.25 -9.72 5.09
C VAL A 26 6.58 -10.77 6.14
N SER A 27 7.06 -11.92 5.67
CA SER A 27 7.55 -13.01 6.52
C SER A 27 8.60 -12.48 7.50
N SER A 28 8.52 -12.90 8.77
CA SER A 28 9.32 -12.36 9.87
C SER A 28 10.82 -12.35 9.57
N ARG A 29 11.34 -13.41 8.92
CA ARG A 29 12.74 -13.56 8.50
C ARG A 29 13.22 -12.49 7.50
N TYR A 30 12.30 -11.83 6.81
CA TYR A 30 12.56 -10.85 5.76
C TYR A 30 12.12 -9.42 6.12
N ARG A 31 11.65 -9.20 7.36
CA ARG A 31 11.32 -7.85 7.84
C ARG A 31 12.58 -7.00 7.98
N ARG A 32 12.41 -5.67 7.86
CA ARG A 32 13.50 -4.66 7.90
C ARG A 32 14.55 -4.81 6.79
N LYS A 33 14.23 -5.51 5.70
CA LYS A 33 15.08 -5.65 4.50
C LYS A 33 14.55 -4.90 3.28
N GLY A 34 13.67 -3.92 3.48
CA GLY A 34 13.06 -3.14 2.38
C GLY A 34 11.96 -3.84 1.59
N VAL A 35 11.61 -5.09 1.90
CA VAL A 35 10.59 -5.86 1.13
C VAL A 35 9.23 -5.15 1.07
N SER A 36 8.74 -4.64 2.20
CA SER A 36 7.44 -3.97 2.24
C SER A 36 7.47 -2.62 1.51
N GLU A 37 8.61 -1.93 1.53
CA GLU A 37 8.81 -0.67 0.81
C GLU A 37 8.86 -0.89 -0.71
N GLY A 38 9.55 -1.94 -1.17
CA GLY A 38 9.53 -2.35 -2.57
C GLY A 38 8.11 -2.69 -3.05
N LEU A 39 7.36 -3.46 -2.26
CA LEU A 39 5.95 -3.79 -2.56
C LEU A 39 5.07 -2.54 -2.66
N MET A 40 5.23 -1.58 -1.74
CA MET A 40 4.46 -0.33 -1.74
C MET A 40 4.79 0.56 -2.94
N ASN A 41 6.08 0.77 -3.21
CA ASN A 41 6.54 1.60 -4.33
C ASN A 41 6.09 1.00 -5.67
N GLU A 42 6.18 -0.32 -5.82
CA GLU A 42 5.69 -1.02 -7.00
C GLU A 42 4.18 -0.82 -7.18
N LEU A 43 3.38 -1.02 -6.12
CA LEU A 43 1.93 -0.77 -6.16
C LEU A 43 1.62 0.67 -6.60
N PHE A 44 2.29 1.67 -6.03
CA PHE A 44 2.04 3.07 -6.38
C PHE A 44 2.37 3.39 -7.82
N ASN A 45 3.50 2.88 -8.32
CA ASN A 45 3.90 3.08 -9.70
C ASN A 45 2.90 2.43 -10.66
N ARG A 46 2.47 1.19 -10.37
CA ARG A 46 1.46 0.48 -11.16
C ARG A 46 0.13 1.25 -11.18
N LEU A 47 -0.40 1.60 -10.01
CA LEU A 47 -1.68 2.31 -9.93
C LEU A 47 -1.64 3.68 -10.60
N LYS A 48 -0.53 4.43 -10.44
CA LYS A 48 -0.33 5.70 -11.15
C LYS A 48 -0.30 5.49 -12.67
N SER A 49 0.38 4.45 -13.16
CA SER A 49 0.42 4.14 -14.60
C SER A 49 -0.94 3.71 -15.16
N GLU A 50 -1.78 3.09 -14.34
CA GLU A 50 -3.15 2.69 -14.68
C GLU A 50 -4.16 3.86 -14.61
N GLY A 51 -3.72 5.07 -14.21
CA GLY A 51 -4.55 6.27 -14.16
C GLY A 51 -5.35 6.45 -12.86
N TYR A 52 -5.11 5.62 -11.84
CA TYR A 52 -5.66 5.88 -10.51
C TYR A 52 -5.11 7.20 -9.95
N LYS A 53 -5.92 7.87 -9.14
CA LYS A 53 -5.58 9.17 -8.53
C LYS A 53 -5.19 9.05 -7.07
N SER A 54 -5.66 8.02 -6.38
CA SER A 54 -5.37 7.84 -4.97
C SER A 54 -5.40 6.38 -4.48
N VAL A 55 -4.71 6.14 -3.37
CA VAL A 55 -4.78 4.91 -2.58
C VAL A 55 -5.23 5.27 -1.19
N THR A 56 -6.17 4.49 -0.66
CA THR A 56 -6.66 4.60 0.71
C THR A 56 -6.28 3.37 1.53
N THR A 57 -6.13 3.50 2.84
CA THR A 57 -5.96 2.38 3.77
C THR A 57 -6.60 2.72 5.12
N GLY A 58 -6.83 1.73 5.96
CA GLY A 58 -7.26 1.95 7.35
C GLY A 58 -6.15 2.54 8.24
N PHE A 59 -6.43 2.69 9.54
CA PHE A 59 -5.54 3.33 10.53
C PHE A 59 -4.57 2.37 11.25
N PHE A 60 -4.31 1.18 10.71
CA PHE A 60 -3.39 0.24 11.38
C PHE A 60 -1.93 0.65 11.11
N HIS A 61 -1.17 0.99 12.16
CA HIS A 61 0.23 1.45 12.06
C HIS A 61 0.43 2.66 11.11
N PRO A 62 -0.24 3.79 11.37
CA PRO A 62 -0.24 4.95 10.47
C PRO A 62 1.16 5.53 10.22
N GLU A 63 2.09 5.41 11.18
CA GLU A 63 3.48 5.87 11.05
C GLU A 63 4.20 5.19 9.89
N TYR A 64 3.89 3.91 9.63
CA TYR A 64 4.44 3.19 8.48
C TYR A 64 3.93 3.76 7.16
N PHE A 65 2.70 4.28 7.11
CA PHE A 65 2.12 4.83 5.90
C PHE A 65 2.51 6.29 5.67
N TYR A 66 2.74 7.06 6.73
CA TYR A 66 3.16 8.46 6.62
C TYR A 66 4.46 8.65 5.85
N ARG A 67 5.43 7.73 5.98
CA ARG A 67 6.66 7.76 5.17
C ARG A 67 6.44 7.60 3.66
N PHE A 68 5.27 7.13 3.23
CA PHE A 68 4.88 7.05 1.81
C PHE A 68 4.01 8.23 1.34
N GLY A 69 3.82 9.23 2.20
CA GLY A 69 3.02 10.43 1.91
C GLY A 69 1.51 10.24 2.14
N PHE A 70 1.10 9.20 2.87
CA PHE A 70 -0.28 9.12 3.34
C PHE A 70 -0.58 10.22 4.34
N LYS A 71 -1.82 10.71 4.34
CA LYS A 71 -2.34 11.71 5.28
C LYS A 71 -3.69 11.25 5.81
N ILE A 72 -4.06 11.72 7.01
CA ILE A 72 -5.39 11.48 7.58
C ILE A 72 -6.42 12.23 6.71
N GLU A 73 -7.45 11.53 6.25
CA GLU A 73 -8.57 12.15 5.54
C GLU A 73 -9.88 11.85 6.28
N ARG A 74 -10.53 12.90 6.79
CA ARG A 74 -11.72 12.80 7.64
C ARG A 74 -12.92 12.23 6.88
N LYS A 75 -12.96 12.41 5.56
CA LYS A 75 -14.06 11.92 4.71
C LYS A 75 -14.07 10.39 4.52
N TYR A 76 -12.91 9.74 4.60
CA TYR A 76 -12.77 8.31 4.27
C TYR A 76 -12.56 7.41 5.49
N SER A 77 -12.58 7.94 6.71
CA SER A 77 -12.27 7.20 7.93
C SER A 77 -10.98 6.38 7.80
N GLY A 78 -9.95 6.98 7.19
CA GLY A 78 -8.69 6.31 6.89
C GLY A 78 -7.59 7.26 6.46
N LEU A 79 -6.52 6.65 5.93
CA LEU A 79 -5.38 7.35 5.37
C LEU A 79 -5.48 7.39 3.85
N VAL A 80 -5.05 8.49 3.24
CA VAL A 80 -5.07 8.67 1.77
C VAL A 80 -3.69 9.12 1.28
N LYS A 81 -3.24 8.51 0.18
CA LYS A 81 -2.12 8.97 -0.64
C LYS A 81 -2.65 9.35 -2.01
N GLU A 82 -2.31 10.55 -2.47
CA GLU A 82 -2.53 11.02 -3.83
C GLU A 82 -1.25 10.86 -4.68
N PHE A 83 -1.40 10.72 -6.00
CA PHE A 83 -0.32 10.44 -6.96
C PHE A 83 0.18 11.65 -7.75
#